data_AF-A0A6V7KSR1-F1
#
_entry.id   AF-A0A6V7KSR1-F1
#
_cell.length_a   1.000
_cell.length_b   1.000
_cell.length_c   1.000
_cell.angle_alpha   90.00
_cell.angle_beta   90.00
_cell.angle_gamma   90.00
#
_symmetry.space_group_name_H-M   'P 1'
#
loop_
_entity.id
_entity.type
_entity.pdbx_description
1 polymer ?
#
loop_
_entity_poly.entity_id
_entity_poly.type
_entity_poly.pdbx_seq_one_letter_code
_entity_poly.pdbx_strand_id
1 'polypeptide(L)'
;VCITFGLSYNGTDENGKSKWDGCANVDLLKFENATRFNHYIEAFNINSNKWFAEYIYKRLKFFGSRVISQALTLLFVAVWHGFHSGYYLTFFNEFIIMYFEKD
;
A
#
# COMPACT_ATOMS: atom_id res chain seq x y z
N VAL A 1 3.92 14.30 -15.01
CA VAL A 1 4.76 13.56 -15.99
C VAL A 1 3.99 12.37 -16.57
N CYS A 2 3.64 11.32 -15.82
CA CYS A 2 2.95 10.14 -16.39
C CYS A 2 1.57 10.42 -17.03
N ILE A 3 0.79 11.36 -16.47
CA ILE A 3 -0.52 11.76 -17.01
C ILE A 3 -0.38 12.43 -18.39
N THR A 4 0.63 13.28 -18.58
CA THR A 4 0.86 14.02 -19.82
C THR A 4 1.24 13.11 -20.99
N PHE A 5 1.92 11.99 -20.70
CA PHE A 5 2.28 10.98 -21.70
C PHE A 5 1.21 9.88 -21.87
N GLY A 6 0.06 10.01 -21.21
CA GLY A 6 -1.04 9.04 -21.30
C GLY A 6 -0.80 7.71 -20.59
N LEU A 7 0.33 7.54 -19.89
CA LEU A 7 0.70 6.28 -19.21
C LEU A 7 -0.21 5.94 -18.02
N SER A 8 -0.92 6.94 -17.47
CA SER A 8 -1.88 6.72 -16.39
C SER A 8 -3.26 6.30 -16.89
N TYR A 9 -3.49 6.22 -18.20
CA TYR A 9 -4.76 5.77 -18.76
C TYR A 9 -4.98 4.30 -18.41
N ASN A 10 -6.13 4.01 -17.79
CA ASN A 10 -6.48 2.68 -17.30
C ASN A 10 -7.87 2.26 -17.79
N GLY A 11 -8.19 2.63 -19.03
CA GLY A 11 -9.47 2.31 -19.65
C GLY A 11 -10.59 3.32 -19.34
N THR A 12 -11.82 2.87 -19.51
CA THR A 12 -13.03 3.68 -19.37
C THR A 12 -13.91 3.10 -18.28
N ASP A 13 -14.45 3.96 -17.43
CA ASP A 13 -15.40 3.58 -16.38
C ASP A 13 -16.75 3.15 -16.96
N GLU A 14 -17.61 2.55 -16.12
CA GLU A 14 -18.98 2.16 -16.47
C GLU A 14 -19.83 3.33 -16.99
N ASN A 15 -19.48 4.55 -16.58
CA ASN A 15 -20.10 5.80 -17.01
C ASN A 15 -19.52 6.40 -18.30
N GLY A 16 -18.63 5.69 -19.01
CA GLY A 16 -18.01 6.18 -20.24
C GLY A 16 -16.88 7.21 -20.04
N LYS A 17 -16.47 7.47 -18.79
CA LYS A 17 -15.40 8.42 -18.47
C LYS A 17 -14.03 7.74 -18.46
N SER A 18 -13.03 8.34 -19.11
CA SER A 18 -11.65 7.86 -19.08
C SER A 18 -11.08 7.84 -17.66
N LYS A 19 -10.57 6.69 -17.23
CA LYS A 19 -9.86 6.51 -15.95
C LYS A 19 -8.38 6.81 -16.13
N TRP A 20 -7.86 7.69 -15.28
CA TRP A 20 -6.46 8.15 -15.29
C TRP A 20 -5.72 7.74 -14.00
N ASP A 21 -6.08 6.61 -13.42
CA ASP A 21 -5.61 6.13 -12.12
C ASP A 21 -4.46 5.10 -12.20
N GLY A 22 -4.03 4.71 -13.40
CA GLY A 22 -3.03 3.65 -13.60
C GLY A 22 -1.66 3.94 -12.99
N CYS A 23 -1.31 5.23 -12.81
CA CYS A 23 -0.10 5.66 -12.10
C CYS A 23 -0.43 6.55 -10.89
N ALA A 24 -1.67 6.55 -10.41
CA ALA A 24 -2.04 7.33 -9.23
C ALA A 24 -1.39 6.68 -8.00
N ASN A 25 -0.53 7.42 -7.33
CA ASN A 25 0.18 6.93 -6.14
C ASN A 25 -0.43 7.44 -4.84
N VAL A 26 -1.28 8.46 -4.91
CA VAL A 26 -1.97 9.05 -3.75
C VAL A 26 -3.44 9.29 -4.11
N ASP A 27 -4.34 8.89 -3.22
CA ASP A 27 -5.77 9.23 -3.24
C ASP A 27 -6.04 10.26 -2.14
N LEU A 28 -6.16 11.53 -2.52
CA LEU A 28 -6.31 12.64 -1.58
C LEU A 28 -7.63 12.58 -0.81
N LEU A 29 -8.74 12.26 -1.48
CA LEU A 29 -10.06 12.26 -0.84
C LEU A 29 -10.15 11.15 0.20
N LYS A 30 -9.60 9.97 -0.10
CA LYS A 30 -9.53 8.87 0.85
C LYS A 30 -8.55 9.15 1.99
N PHE A 31 -7.45 9.83 1.71
CA PHE A 31 -6.47 10.23 2.71
C PHE A 31 -7.04 11.25 3.71
N GLU A 32 -7.74 12.28 3.22
CA GLU A 32 -8.31 13.34 4.07
C GLU A 32 -9.53 12.85 4.87
N ASN A 33 -10.33 11.94 4.31
CA ASN A 33 -11.50 11.38 4.99
C ASN A 33 -11.21 10.01 5.67
N ALA A 34 -9.94 9.67 5.90
CA ALA A 34 -9.56 8.41 6.52
C ALA A 34 -10.02 8.35 7.99
N THR A 35 -10.89 7.39 8.31
CA THR A 35 -11.35 7.10 9.67
C THR A 35 -10.65 5.91 10.32
N ARG A 36 -9.85 5.19 9.53
CA ARG A 36 -9.16 3.94 9.88
C ARG A 36 -7.71 4.01 9.46
N PHE A 37 -6.82 3.37 10.20
CA PHE A 37 -5.40 3.36 9.87
C PHE A 37 -5.15 2.68 8.52
N ASN A 38 -5.88 1.60 8.24
CA ASN A 38 -5.84 0.94 6.94
C ASN A 38 -6.17 1.87 5.75
N HIS A 39 -7.02 2.90 5.94
CA HIS A 39 -7.32 3.84 4.86
C HIS A 39 -6.10 4.70 4.48
N TYR A 40 -5.24 5.05 5.45
CA TYR A 40 -4.01 5.79 5.17
C TYR A 40 -3.03 4.95 4.32
N ILE A 41 -2.88 3.66 4.66
CA ILE A 41 -2.04 2.72 3.90
C ILE A 41 -2.59 2.55 2.49
N GLU A 42 -3.92 2.42 2.33
CA GLU A 42 -4.53 2.27 1.02
C GLU A 42 -4.53 3.55 0.17
N ALA A 43 -4.49 4.72 0.80
CA ALA A 43 -4.54 6.01 0.11
C ALA A 43 -3.16 6.52 -0.30
N PHE A 44 -2.10 6.16 0.41
CA PHE A 44 -0.74 6.62 0.14
C PHE A 44 0.14 5.50 -0.43
N ASN A 45 0.97 5.83 -1.40
CA ASN A 45 1.88 4.91 -2.08
C ASN A 45 1.20 3.67 -2.70
N ILE A 46 0.04 3.91 -3.32
CA ILE A 46 -0.89 2.89 -3.84
C ILE A 46 -0.18 1.83 -4.69
N ASN A 47 0.68 2.25 -5.63
CA ASN A 47 1.29 1.31 -6.57
C ASN A 47 2.37 0.46 -5.89
N SER A 48 3.14 1.03 -4.97
CA SER A 48 4.09 0.28 -4.17
C SER A 48 3.39 -0.71 -3.26
N ASN A 49 2.30 -0.31 -2.60
CA ASN A 49 1.52 -1.21 -1.73
C ASN A 49 0.90 -2.38 -2.52
N LYS A 50 0.38 -2.12 -3.72
CA LYS A 50 -0.05 -3.18 -4.65
C LYS A 50 1.12 -4.12 -5.00
N TRP A 51 2.29 -3.57 -5.31
CA TRP A 51 3.47 -4.38 -5.63
C TRP A 51 3.92 -5.24 -4.44
N PHE A 52 4.00 -4.68 -3.23
CA PHE A 52 4.34 -5.45 -2.02
C PHE A 52 3.30 -6.54 -1.73
N ALA A 53 2.01 -6.25 -1.94
CA ALA A 53 0.94 -7.23 -1.78
C ALA A 53 1.09 -8.42 -2.73
N GLU A 54 1.31 -8.17 -4.02
CA GLU A 54 1.42 -9.22 -5.05
C GLU A 54 2.73 -10.01 -4.95
N TYR A 55 3.85 -9.32 -4.76
CA TYR A 55 5.18 -9.93 -4.90
C TYR A 55 5.81 -10.37 -3.59
N ILE A 56 5.41 -9.80 -2.44
CA ILE A 56 5.97 -10.18 -1.14
C ILE A 56 4.90 -10.91 -0.32
N TYR A 57 3.83 -10.22 0.06
CA TYR A 57 2.83 -10.75 0.99
C TYR A 57 2.17 -12.05 0.48
N LYS A 58 1.63 -12.07 -0.74
CA LYS A 58 0.99 -13.27 -1.31
C LYS A 58 1.99 -14.42 -1.49
N ARG A 59 3.25 -14.12 -1.80
CA ARG A 59 4.29 -15.15 -1.97
C ARG A 59 4.70 -15.77 -0.64
N LEU A 60 4.59 -15.05 0.47
CA LEU A 60 4.83 -15.56 1.82
C LEU A 60 3.70 -16.47 2.35
N LYS A 61 2.66 -16.75 1.56
CA LYS A 61 1.54 -17.65 1.95
C LYS A 61 2.00 -19.05 2.34
N PHE A 62 3.18 -19.50 1.89
CA PHE A 62 3.73 -20.81 2.27
C PHE A 62 3.98 -20.97 3.77
N PHE A 63 4.13 -19.87 4.52
CA PHE A 63 4.24 -19.91 5.98
C PHE A 63 2.93 -20.22 6.71
N GLY A 64 1.79 -20.25 6.01
CA GLY A 64 0.49 -20.63 6.57
C GLY A 64 -0.15 -19.61 7.54
N SER A 65 0.56 -18.56 7.94
CA SER A 65 0.07 -17.51 8.86
C SER A 65 0.04 -16.13 8.21
N ARG A 66 -1.14 -15.52 8.19
CA ARG A 66 -1.34 -14.14 7.68
C ARG A 66 -0.52 -13.12 8.48
N VAL A 67 -0.39 -13.33 9.79
CA VAL A 67 0.35 -12.43 10.69
C VAL A 67 1.85 -12.45 10.35
N ILE A 68 2.42 -13.64 10.13
CA ILE A 68 3.82 -13.79 9.73
C ILE A 68 4.07 -13.17 8.36
N SER A 69 3.19 -13.41 7.39
CA SER A 69 3.31 -12.81 6.05
C SER A 69 3.26 -11.28 6.11
N GLN A 70 2.40 -10.69 6.94
CA GLN A 70 2.31 -9.25 7.12
C GLN A 70 3.56 -8.68 7.80
N ALA A 71 4.02 -9.29 8.90
CA ALA A 71 5.22 -8.84 9.62
C ALA A 71 6.48 -8.86 8.73
N LEU A 72 6.68 -9.93 7.96
CA LEU A 72 7.80 -10.03 7.03
C LEU A 72 7.71 -9.05 5.87
N THR A 73 6.50 -8.75 5.39
CA THR A 73 6.29 -7.74 4.35
C THR A 73 6.66 -6.35 4.88
N LEU A 74 6.20 -5.98 6.08
CA LEU A 74 6.53 -4.69 6.71
C LEU A 74 8.02 -4.56 7.04
N LEU A 75 8.67 -5.65 7.47
CA LEU A 75 10.13 -5.68 7.63
C LEU A 75 10.85 -5.44 6.30
N PHE A 76 10.40 -6.07 5.22
CA PHE A 76 10.96 -5.84 3.89
C PHE A 76 10.80 -4.37 3.47
N VAL A 77 9.62 -3.78 3.70
CA VAL A 77 9.36 -2.37 3.39
C VAL A 77 10.26 -1.45 4.22
N ALA A 78 10.53 -1.78 5.50
CA ALA A 78 11.47 -1.02 6.33
C ALA A 78 12.88 -1.01 5.74
N VAL A 79 13.40 -2.18 5.37
CA VAL A 79 14.72 -2.30 4.73
C VAL A 79 14.75 -1.60 3.37
N TRP A 80 13.66 -1.68 2.60
CA TRP A 80 13.54 -1.00 1.30
C TRP A 80 13.62 0.53 1.42
N HIS A 81 13.09 1.11 2.51
CA HIS A 81 13.24 2.54 2.79
C HIS A 81 14.66 2.93 3.25
N GLY A 82 15.38 2.00 3.89
CA GLY A 82 16.80 2.13 4.23
C GLY A 82 17.16 1.59 5.61
N PHE A 83 18.39 1.86 6.05
CA PHE A 83 18.92 1.36 7.34
C PHE A 83 18.76 2.32 8.52
N HIS A 84 18.02 3.43 8.34
CA HIS A 84 17.73 4.35 9.43
C HIS A 84 16.71 3.76 10.40
N SER A 85 16.98 3.90 11.70
CA SER A 85 16.16 3.33 12.78
C SER A 85 14.69 3.80 12.73
N GLY A 86 14.45 5.03 12.27
CA GLY A 86 13.10 5.58 12.14
C GLY A 86 12.18 4.72 11.27
N TYR A 87 12.69 4.10 10.19
CA TYR A 87 11.86 3.26 9.32
C TYR A 87 11.37 2.01 10.03
N TYR A 88 12.25 1.31 10.73
CA TYR A 88 11.90 0.11 11.49
C TYR A 88 10.86 0.42 12.58
N LEU A 89 11.02 1.55 13.27
CA LEU A 89 10.05 2.00 14.27
C LEU A 89 8.68 2.30 13.64
N THR A 90 8.65 2.98 12.49
CA THR A 90 7.40 3.29 11.77
C THR A 90 6.66 2.03 11.35
N PHE A 91 7.32 1.10 10.66
CA PHE A 91 6.67 -0.12 10.17
C PHE A 91 6.32 -1.11 11.28
N PHE A 92 7.04 -1.08 12.40
CA PHE A 92 6.66 -1.82 13.60
C PHE A 92 5.39 -1.25 14.25
N ASN A 93 5.26 0.07 14.37
CA ASN A 93 4.04 0.70 14.85
C ASN A 93 2.86 0.42 13.92
N GLU A 94 3.07 0.50 12.60
CA GLU A 94 2.05 0.11 11.61
C GLU A 94 1.57 -1.32 11.83
N PHE A 95 2.47 -2.28 12.05
CA PHE A 95 2.09 -3.66 12.33
C PHE A 95 1.21 -3.77 13.59
N ILE A 96 1.58 -3.08 14.67
CA ILE A 96 0.83 -3.09 15.93
C ILE A 96 -0.56 -2.50 15.73
N ILE A 97 -0.66 -1.30 15.15
CA ILE A 97 -1.93 -0.59 14.95
C ILE A 97 -2.85 -1.44 14.06
N MET A 98 -2.32 -2.00 12.97
CA MET A 98 -3.08 -2.86 12.06
C MET A 98 -3.51 -4.19 12.70
N TYR A 99 -2.74 -4.70 13.67
CA TYR A 99 -3.14 -5.88 14.43
C TYR A 99 -4.33 -5.57 15.33
N PHE A 100 -4.29 -4.45 16.07
CA PHE A 100 -5.39 -4.01 16.94
C PHE A 100 -6.63 -3.54 16.18
N GLU A 101 -6.49 -2.90 15.02
CA GLU A 101 -7.63 -2.43 14.22
C GLU A 101 -8.41 -3.58 13.56
N LYS A 102 -7.82 -4.78 13.52
CA LYS A 102 -8.42 -5.97 12.93
C LYS A 102 -9.36 -6.72 13.89
N ASP A 103 -9.18 -6.50 15.19
CA ASP A 103 -10.03 -7.02 16.28
C ASP A 103 -11.12 -6.01 16.66
#